data_AF-A0A2E2EB89-F1
#
_entry.id   AF-A0A2E2EB89-F1
#
_cell.length_a   1.000
_cell.length_b   1.000
_cell.length_c   1.000
_cell.angle_alpha   90.00
_cell.angle_beta   90.00
_cell.angle_gamma   90.00
#
_symmetry.space_group_name_H-M   'P 1'
#
loop_
_entity.id
_entity.type
_entity.pdbx_description
1 polymer ?
#
loop_
_entity_poly.entity_id
_entity_poly.type
_entity_poly.pdbx_seq_one_letter_code
_entity_poly.pdbx_strand_id
1 'polypeptide(L)'
;MNDAIIKPIISLDRSHMKVLITGATGLVGSALIEKIITQTDYQVSILTRSPNKENAKFTNILNVYKWDIDQNFIDPRALENVDVIINLAGEGIANRRWSEEQKERIYNSRIQGTKLLVKQLQKNQIFPKIFINASAIGFYGSQNDKELTEKDPGGDDFLATVCQDWENTLLTAKLNQTQKYILRLGLVLSEKGGALAKMLPAFKAGIAGKLGAGTQYMSWIHLEDLTSQILFLMQNKPKGNLFNCVSPSPMTNNEFTKSLGAQLKRPTFFPAPKLLLKTALGEMSQLLLASQKVLPKEFMANGYEFSYPSLEQALSELLKKDKKGEKNLTYYQWIDKPPQEVFPFFSEASNLETITPDFLGFKILNKSTASIKTGTIINYKLKLHGIPLKWKTEILDFQQDKFFIDNQIKGPYKKWLHKHSFVPYRKGTLIIDDITYKLPLGKIGHLFAGHFVAKDVQKIFTFRQNTLKKVFK
;
A
#
# COMPACT_ATOMS: atom_id res chain seq x y z
N MET A 1 19.90 5.12 -12.73
CA MET A 1 20.15 6.45 -12.15
C MET A 1 18.94 7.31 -12.45
N ASN A 2 18.09 7.46 -11.45
CA ASN A 2 17.11 8.52 -11.30
C ASN A 2 16.94 8.59 -9.78
N ASP A 3 17.94 9.19 -9.15
CA ASP A 3 17.81 9.64 -7.77
C ASP A 3 16.79 10.77 -7.81
N ALA A 4 15.54 10.43 -7.51
CA ALA A 4 14.57 11.44 -7.12
C ALA A 4 15.07 12.02 -5.81
N ILE A 5 15.80 13.13 -5.93
CA ILE A 5 16.30 13.94 -4.82
C ILE A 5 15.07 14.28 -3.98
N ILE A 6 14.96 13.63 -2.82
CA ILE A 6 14.05 14.00 -1.75
C ILE A 6 14.48 15.41 -1.33
N LYS A 7 13.79 16.43 -1.84
CA LYS A 7 13.97 17.79 -1.34
C LYS A 7 13.48 17.83 0.11
N PRO A 8 14.26 18.37 1.06
CA PRO A 8 13.81 18.50 2.43
C PRO A 8 12.67 19.53 2.46
N ILE A 9 11.46 19.06 2.80
CA ILE A 9 10.34 19.95 3.08
C ILE A 9 10.68 20.72 4.35
N ILE A 10 10.58 22.04 4.22
CA ILE A 10 10.98 23.07 5.19
C ILE A 10 10.47 22.77 6.60
N SER A 11 11.39 22.86 7.56
CA SER A 11 11.20 22.63 8.98
C SER A 11 10.20 23.62 9.60
N LEU A 12 9.05 23.11 10.01
CA LEU A 12 8.37 23.57 11.21
C LEU A 12 8.53 22.47 12.25
N ASP A 13 8.75 22.85 13.50
CA ASP A 13 8.81 21.96 14.68
C ASP A 13 7.58 21.04 14.75
N ARG A 14 7.68 19.90 14.06
CA ARG A 14 6.60 18.91 13.85
C ARG A 14 7.11 17.49 13.99
N SER A 15 8.35 17.30 14.44
CA SER A 15 9.11 16.04 14.38
C SER A 15 8.55 14.90 15.26
N HIS A 16 7.47 15.11 16.01
CA HIS A 16 6.97 14.11 16.96
C HIS A 16 5.43 14.03 17.01
N MET A 17 4.76 13.81 15.87
CA MET A 17 3.31 13.52 15.89
C MET A 17 3.02 12.05 16.21
N LYS A 18 2.00 11.80 17.04
CA LYS A 18 1.40 10.47 17.22
C LYS A 18 0.21 10.29 16.28
N VAL A 19 0.33 9.32 15.36
CA VAL A 19 -0.64 9.04 14.31
C VAL A 19 -1.33 7.71 14.58
N LEU A 20 -2.65 7.74 14.77
CA LEU A 20 -3.48 6.53 14.90
C LEU A 20 -4.17 6.23 13.57
N ILE A 21 -3.96 5.03 13.04
CA ILE A 21 -4.52 4.61 11.75
C ILE A 21 -5.45 3.42 11.94
N THR A 22 -6.69 3.55 11.46
CA THR A 22 -7.61 2.41 11.27
C THR A 22 -7.53 1.92 9.82
N GLY A 23 -7.90 0.66 9.55
CA GLY A 23 -7.78 0.11 8.19
C GLY A 23 -6.32 -0.05 7.72
N ALA A 24 -5.37 -0.01 8.66
CA ALA A 24 -3.92 -0.12 8.46
C ALA A 24 -3.48 -1.37 7.68
N THR A 25 -4.24 -2.46 7.76
CA THR A 25 -3.94 -3.71 7.06
C THR A 25 -4.40 -3.71 5.61
N GLY A 26 -5.18 -2.71 5.19
CA GLY A 26 -5.66 -2.56 3.83
C GLY A 26 -4.58 -2.03 2.88
N LEU A 27 -4.92 -1.96 1.59
CA LEU A 27 -4.01 -1.49 0.53
C LEU A 27 -3.47 -0.08 0.82
N VAL A 28 -4.37 0.87 1.08
CA VAL A 28 -4.00 2.28 1.34
C VAL A 28 -3.31 2.42 2.68
N GLY A 29 -3.87 1.83 3.74
CA GLY A 29 -3.31 1.93 5.10
C GLY A 29 -1.89 1.39 5.19
N SER A 30 -1.60 0.24 4.58
CA SER A 30 -0.27 -0.35 4.62
C SER A 30 0.78 0.45 3.84
N ALA A 31 0.41 1.02 2.69
CA ALA A 31 1.28 1.91 1.93
C ALA A 31 1.49 3.26 2.63
N LEU A 32 0.45 3.79 3.28
CA LEU A 32 0.54 5.02 4.06
C LEU A 32 1.47 4.86 5.25
N ILE A 33 1.37 3.75 5.99
CA ILE A 33 2.29 3.45 7.09
C ILE A 33 3.73 3.43 6.59
N GLU A 34 3.98 2.70 5.52
CA GLU A 34 5.31 2.62 4.89
C GLU A 34 5.85 4.01 4.52
N LYS A 35 5.02 4.86 3.93
CA LYS A 35 5.39 6.24 3.61
C LYS A 35 5.71 7.05 4.87
N ILE A 36 4.84 7.01 5.89
CA ILE A 36 5.03 7.78 7.12
C ILE A 36 6.32 7.35 7.83
N ILE A 37 6.56 6.05 8.02
CA ILE A 37 7.73 5.56 8.75
C ILE A 37 9.06 5.78 8.01
N THR A 38 9.04 5.92 6.68
CA THR A 38 10.25 6.12 5.86
C THR A 38 10.54 7.58 5.55
N GLN A 39 9.54 8.47 5.63
CA GLN A 39 9.67 9.87 5.23
C GLN A 39 9.49 10.85 6.40
N THR A 40 9.12 10.37 7.58
CA THR A 40 8.89 11.21 8.76
C THR A 40 9.31 10.49 10.05
N ASP A 41 9.45 11.27 11.12
CA ASP A 41 9.68 10.75 12.49
C ASP A 41 8.37 10.50 13.27
N TYR A 42 7.23 10.44 12.57
CA TYR A 42 5.94 10.28 13.23
C TYR A 42 5.78 8.88 13.86
N GLN A 43 5.24 8.85 15.07
CA GLN A 43 4.95 7.63 15.79
C GLN A 43 3.61 7.07 15.33
N VAL A 44 3.63 5.95 14.63
CA VAL A 44 2.40 5.33 14.10
C VAL A 44 1.91 4.25 15.06
N SER A 45 0.61 4.28 15.34
CA SER A 45 -0.13 3.23 16.03
C SER A 45 -1.30 2.75 15.17
N ILE A 46 -1.66 1.48 15.30
CA ILE A 46 -2.72 0.85 14.52
C ILE A 46 -3.89 0.51 15.42
N LEU A 47 -5.10 0.81 14.95
CA LEU A 47 -6.34 0.30 15.54
C LEU A 47 -6.92 -0.80 14.63
N THR A 48 -7.11 -2.00 15.17
CA THR A 48 -7.54 -3.18 14.39
C THR A 48 -8.51 -4.08 15.15
N ARG A 49 -9.36 -4.79 14.40
CA ARG A 49 -10.28 -5.81 14.93
C ARG A 49 -9.56 -7.08 15.40
N SER A 50 -8.34 -7.30 14.92
CA SER A 50 -7.60 -8.54 15.16
C SER A 50 -6.15 -8.23 15.53
N PRO A 51 -5.87 -7.76 16.77
CA PRO A 51 -4.52 -7.35 17.19
C PRO A 51 -3.51 -8.51 17.18
N ASN A 52 -3.99 -9.74 17.45
CA ASN A 52 -3.14 -10.92 17.56
C ASN A 52 -2.95 -11.67 16.23
N LYS A 53 -3.47 -11.16 15.09
CA LYS A 53 -3.17 -11.78 13.80
C LYS A 53 -1.73 -11.44 13.41
N GLU A 54 -0.87 -12.46 13.43
CA GLU A 54 0.54 -12.42 13.00
C GLU A 54 0.74 -11.92 11.56
N ASN A 55 -0.32 -11.82 10.76
CA ASN A 55 -0.28 -11.55 9.32
C ASN A 55 -0.29 -10.06 8.92
N ALA A 56 -0.29 -9.12 9.85
CA ALA A 56 -0.24 -7.71 9.47
C ALA A 56 1.22 -7.24 9.40
N LYS A 57 1.60 -6.82 8.19
CA LYS A 57 2.93 -6.35 7.74
C LYS A 57 3.72 -5.50 8.76
N PHE A 58 3.05 -4.81 9.68
CA PHE A 58 3.65 -3.89 10.67
C PHE A 58 3.32 -4.18 12.13
N THR A 59 2.64 -5.28 12.49
CA THR A 59 2.24 -5.53 13.90
C THR A 59 3.41 -5.82 14.83
N ASN A 60 4.54 -6.28 14.30
CA ASN A 60 5.79 -6.44 15.05
C ASN A 60 6.63 -5.16 15.13
N ILE A 61 6.16 -4.06 14.52
CA ILE A 61 6.90 -2.81 14.33
C ILE A 61 6.21 -1.66 15.07
N LEU A 62 4.87 -1.70 15.10
CA LEU A 62 4.04 -0.61 15.59
C LEU A 62 3.28 -1.01 16.86
N ASN A 63 2.77 0.00 17.56
CA ASN A 63 1.84 -0.26 18.66
C ASN A 63 0.49 -0.66 18.03
N VAL A 64 -0.06 -1.78 18.48
CA VAL A 64 -1.29 -2.36 17.93
C VAL A 64 -2.35 -2.38 19.02
N TYR A 65 -3.44 -1.69 18.77
CA TYR A 65 -4.55 -1.57 19.69
C TYR A 65 -5.80 -2.23 19.14
N LYS A 66 -6.61 -2.81 20.03
CA LYS A 66 -7.87 -3.43 19.66
C LYS A 66 -8.97 -2.38 19.55
N TRP A 67 -9.81 -2.52 18.53
CA TRP A 67 -11.18 -2.03 18.58
C TRP A 67 -12.16 -3.11 18.19
N ASP A 68 -13.40 -2.92 18.59
CA ASP A 68 -14.51 -3.78 18.25
C ASP A 68 -15.74 -2.90 18.09
N ILE A 69 -16.21 -2.79 16.85
CA ILE A 69 -17.34 -1.92 16.50
C ILE A 69 -18.63 -2.48 17.11
N ASP A 70 -18.81 -3.80 17.04
CA ASP A 70 -20.02 -4.47 17.52
C ASP A 70 -20.11 -4.42 19.05
N GLN A 71 -18.96 -4.50 19.73
CA GLN A 71 -18.87 -4.37 21.19
C GLN A 71 -18.68 -2.92 21.68
N ASN A 72 -18.75 -1.91 20.79
CA ASN A 72 -18.54 -0.50 21.12
C ASN A 72 -17.23 -0.22 21.90
N PHE A 73 -16.18 -0.96 21.58
CA PHE A 73 -14.92 -0.96 22.32
C PHE A 73 -13.77 -0.37 21.51
N ILE A 74 -13.00 0.54 22.12
CA ILE A 74 -11.69 0.98 21.68
C ILE A 74 -10.78 0.87 22.89
N ASP A 75 -9.60 0.26 22.73
CA ASP A 75 -8.56 0.26 23.75
C ASP A 75 -8.16 1.72 24.07
N PRO A 76 -8.36 2.21 25.30
CA PRO A 76 -8.13 3.62 25.65
C PRO A 76 -6.71 4.10 25.36
N ARG A 77 -5.72 3.20 25.46
CA ARG A 77 -4.31 3.49 25.17
C ARG A 77 -4.06 3.95 23.73
N ALA A 78 -4.96 3.60 22.82
CA ALA A 78 -4.90 4.03 21.42
C ALA A 78 -5.10 5.54 21.26
N LEU A 79 -5.82 6.17 22.19
CA LEU A 79 -6.21 7.58 22.12
C LEU A 79 -5.29 8.49 22.95
N GLU A 80 -4.40 7.91 23.77
CA GLU A 80 -3.48 8.68 24.61
C GLU A 80 -2.52 9.54 23.78
N ASN A 81 -2.61 10.86 23.95
CA ASN A 81 -1.78 11.85 23.26
C ASN A 81 -1.81 11.74 21.73
N VAL A 82 -2.93 11.31 21.14
CA VAL A 82 -3.04 11.20 19.69
C VAL A 82 -3.14 12.59 19.03
N ASP A 83 -2.21 12.90 18.12
CA ASP A 83 -2.23 14.15 17.36
C ASP A 83 -3.05 14.05 16.08
N VAL A 84 -2.99 12.89 15.42
CA VAL A 84 -3.62 12.67 14.12
C VAL A 84 -4.36 11.34 14.12
N ILE A 85 -5.63 11.35 13.72
CA ILE A 85 -6.41 10.14 13.44
C ILE A 85 -6.65 10.04 11.94
N ILE A 86 -6.36 8.88 11.37
CA ILE A 86 -6.61 8.56 9.96
C ILE A 86 -7.51 7.32 9.90
N ASN A 87 -8.78 7.53 9.58
CA ASN A 87 -9.76 6.47 9.50
C ASN A 87 -9.90 5.98 8.05
N LEU A 88 -9.23 4.87 7.73
CA LEU A 88 -9.31 4.19 6.43
C LEU A 88 -10.09 2.87 6.51
N ALA A 89 -10.67 2.55 7.66
CA ALA A 89 -11.44 1.33 7.85
C ALA A 89 -12.72 1.35 7.01
N GLY A 90 -12.99 0.22 6.36
CA GLY A 90 -14.23 -0.02 5.63
C GLY A 90 -14.21 -1.40 5.00
N GLU A 91 -15.39 -2.03 4.91
CA GLU A 91 -15.55 -3.28 4.17
C GLU A 91 -15.34 -3.04 2.67
N GLY A 92 -14.64 -3.96 2.00
CA GLY A 92 -14.33 -3.82 0.58
C GLY A 92 -15.57 -4.03 -0.28
N ILE A 93 -15.98 -2.98 -0.99
CA ILE A 93 -17.23 -2.97 -1.79
C ILE A 93 -17.21 -3.94 -2.99
N ALA A 94 -16.03 -4.36 -3.43
CA ALA A 94 -15.83 -5.26 -4.58
C ALA A 94 -15.34 -6.67 -4.19
N ASN A 95 -15.51 -7.06 -2.92
CA ASN A 95 -15.05 -8.37 -2.42
C ASN A 95 -16.13 -9.45 -2.50
N ARG A 96 -17.41 -9.07 -2.46
CA ARG A 96 -18.57 -9.96 -2.45
C ARG A 96 -19.69 -9.34 -3.28
N ARG A 97 -20.60 -10.18 -3.81
CA ARG A 97 -21.86 -9.70 -4.40
C ARG A 97 -22.67 -8.95 -3.34
N TRP A 98 -23.44 -7.95 -3.78
CA TRP A 98 -24.26 -7.13 -2.88
C TRP A 98 -25.60 -7.82 -2.59
N SER A 99 -25.67 -8.50 -1.46
CA SER A 99 -26.91 -8.82 -0.76
C SER A 99 -27.25 -7.69 0.23
N GLU A 100 -28.47 -7.69 0.77
CA GLU A 100 -28.85 -6.75 1.84
C GLU A 100 -27.92 -6.84 3.06
N GLU A 101 -27.54 -8.05 3.48
CA GLU A 101 -26.54 -8.25 4.55
C GLU A 101 -25.18 -7.62 4.19
N GLN A 102 -24.75 -7.72 2.93
CA GLN A 102 -23.49 -7.13 2.49
C GLN A 102 -23.56 -5.59 2.44
N LYS A 103 -24.70 -5.02 2.01
CA LYS A 103 -24.95 -3.58 2.04
C LYS A 103 -24.92 -3.05 3.48
N GLU A 104 -25.56 -3.77 4.40
CA GLU A 104 -25.55 -3.43 5.82
C GLU A 104 -24.12 -3.47 6.39
N ARG A 105 -23.33 -4.51 6.07
CA ARG A 105 -21.90 -4.58 6.46
C ARG A 105 -21.10 -3.41 5.86
N ILE A 106 -21.34 -3.04 4.60
CA ILE A 106 -20.69 -1.90 3.93
C ILE A 106 -21.00 -0.60 4.67
N TYR A 107 -22.27 -0.38 5.04
CA TYR A 107 -22.73 0.78 5.80
C TYR A 107 -22.14 0.80 7.22
N ASN A 108 -22.36 -0.26 8.00
CA ASN A 108 -21.96 -0.34 9.40
C ASN A 108 -20.44 -0.23 9.59
N SER A 109 -19.65 -0.87 8.72
CA SER A 109 -18.17 -0.81 8.80
C SER A 109 -17.58 0.59 8.63
N ARG A 110 -18.34 1.53 8.04
CA ARG A 110 -17.94 2.92 7.80
C ARG A 110 -18.55 3.86 8.82
N ILE A 111 -19.89 3.85 8.93
CA ILE A 111 -20.62 4.79 9.78
C ILE A 111 -20.40 4.45 11.25
N GLN A 112 -20.60 3.19 11.67
CA GLN A 112 -20.49 2.81 13.10
C GLN A 112 -19.05 2.91 13.61
N GLY A 113 -18.06 2.54 12.79
CA GLY A 113 -16.65 2.73 13.14
C GLY A 113 -16.29 4.21 13.37
N THR A 114 -16.79 5.10 12.51
CA THR A 114 -16.57 6.54 12.65
C THR A 114 -17.32 7.11 13.86
N LYS A 115 -18.58 6.69 14.08
CA LYS A 115 -19.37 7.06 15.27
C LYS A 115 -18.68 6.63 16.56
N LEU A 116 -18.12 5.42 16.60
CA LEU A 116 -17.40 4.92 17.76
C LEU A 116 -16.16 5.75 18.08
N LEU A 117 -15.35 6.08 17.07
CA LEU A 117 -14.20 6.98 17.23
C LEU A 117 -14.64 8.34 17.78
N VAL A 118 -15.61 8.99 17.14
CA VAL A 118 -16.13 10.29 17.56
C VAL A 118 -16.65 10.25 19.00
N LYS A 119 -17.47 9.24 19.33
CA LYS A 119 -18.05 9.06 20.66
C LYS A 119 -16.96 8.93 21.73
N GLN A 120 -15.91 8.15 21.48
CA GLN A 120 -14.82 7.98 22.45
C GLN A 120 -13.96 9.24 22.59
N LEU A 121 -13.70 9.96 21.49
CA LEU A 121 -12.98 11.24 21.56
C LEU A 121 -13.75 12.26 22.39
N GLN A 122 -15.05 12.41 22.14
CA GLN A 122 -15.91 13.34 22.89
C GLN A 122 -16.02 12.95 24.36
N LYS A 123 -16.27 11.67 24.65
CA LYS A 123 -16.40 11.16 26.02
C LYS A 123 -15.15 11.44 26.85
N ASN A 124 -13.97 11.26 26.27
CA ASN A 124 -12.70 11.42 26.95
C ASN A 124 -12.10 12.84 26.79
N GLN A 125 -12.83 13.77 26.14
CA GLN A 125 -12.37 15.14 25.85
C GLN A 125 -11.01 15.19 25.13
N ILE A 126 -10.81 14.27 24.18
CA ILE A 126 -9.59 14.16 23.37
C ILE A 126 -9.85 14.85 22.02
N PHE A 127 -9.03 15.86 21.71
CA PHE A 127 -9.14 16.65 20.49
C PHE A 127 -7.86 16.50 19.67
N PRO A 128 -7.76 15.51 18.76
CA PRO A 128 -6.61 15.41 17.88
C PRO A 128 -6.51 16.68 17.04
N LYS A 129 -5.27 17.09 16.71
CA LYS A 129 -5.02 18.24 15.84
C LYS A 129 -5.66 18.05 14.47
N ILE A 130 -5.63 16.82 13.95
CA ILE A 130 -6.16 16.46 12.63
C ILE A 130 -6.96 15.15 12.71
N PHE A 131 -8.13 15.10 12.08
CA PHE A 131 -8.89 13.88 11.82
C PHE A 131 -9.16 13.76 10.31
N ILE A 132 -8.48 12.83 9.66
CA ILE A 132 -8.69 12.45 8.25
C ILE A 132 -9.60 11.23 8.19
N ASN A 133 -10.69 11.30 7.43
CA ASN A 133 -11.62 10.21 7.23
C ASN A 133 -11.77 9.89 5.74
N ALA A 134 -11.65 8.61 5.41
CA ALA A 134 -11.94 8.13 4.07
C ALA A 134 -13.43 8.34 3.72
N SER A 135 -13.69 8.57 2.45
CA SER A 135 -14.97 8.54 1.76
C SER A 135 -14.71 7.94 0.36
N ALA A 136 -15.59 8.15 -0.61
CA ALA A 136 -15.36 7.74 -2.00
C ALA A 136 -16.01 8.73 -2.97
N ILE A 137 -15.53 8.75 -4.20
CA ILE A 137 -16.23 9.46 -5.30
C ILE A 137 -17.63 8.88 -5.57
N GLY A 138 -17.95 7.71 -5.01
CA GLY A 138 -19.31 7.18 -4.91
C GLY A 138 -20.31 8.19 -4.31
N PHE A 139 -19.84 9.18 -3.54
CA PHE A 139 -20.62 10.32 -3.08
C PHE A 139 -21.46 10.97 -4.18
N TYR A 140 -20.91 11.13 -5.39
CA TYR A 140 -21.55 11.85 -6.47
C TYR A 140 -22.63 11.04 -7.22
N GLY A 141 -22.69 9.72 -7.00
CA GLY A 141 -23.45 8.81 -7.85
C GLY A 141 -22.99 8.85 -9.32
N SER A 142 -23.80 8.33 -10.24
CA SER A 142 -23.50 8.39 -11.68
C SER A 142 -24.00 9.69 -12.31
N GLN A 143 -23.11 10.49 -12.91
CA GLN A 143 -23.40 11.85 -13.39
C GLN A 143 -23.05 12.06 -14.88
N ASN A 144 -23.08 10.98 -15.67
CA ASN A 144 -22.73 11.00 -17.10
C ASN A 144 -21.37 11.67 -17.34
N ASP A 145 -21.32 12.71 -18.20
CA ASP A 145 -20.09 13.39 -18.62
C ASP A 145 -19.84 14.70 -17.86
N LYS A 146 -20.69 15.02 -16.87
CA LYS A 146 -20.55 16.23 -16.05
C LYS A 146 -19.24 16.18 -15.27
N GLU A 147 -18.47 17.25 -15.32
CA GLU A 147 -17.32 17.45 -14.44
C GLU A 147 -17.78 17.69 -13.01
N LEU A 148 -17.18 16.94 -12.07
CA LEU A 148 -17.53 16.96 -10.65
C LEU A 148 -16.35 17.45 -9.83
N THR A 149 -16.64 18.34 -8.90
CA THR A 149 -15.69 18.96 -7.98
C THR A 149 -16.14 18.76 -6.54
N GLU A 150 -15.32 19.16 -5.57
CA GLU A 150 -15.63 19.06 -4.14
C GLU A 150 -16.87 19.88 -3.73
N LYS A 151 -17.31 20.82 -4.59
CA LYS A 151 -18.49 21.67 -4.39
C LYS A 151 -19.79 21.10 -4.97
N ASP A 152 -19.70 20.06 -5.80
CA ASP A 152 -20.88 19.46 -6.43
C ASP A 152 -21.69 18.61 -5.42
N PRO A 153 -23.02 18.54 -5.59
CA PRO A 153 -23.88 17.79 -4.68
C PRO A 153 -23.67 16.28 -4.82
N GLY A 154 -24.10 15.55 -3.78
CA GLY A 154 -24.11 14.09 -3.79
C GLY A 154 -25.20 13.53 -4.70
N GLY A 155 -25.02 12.27 -5.11
CA GLY A 155 -26.05 11.49 -5.78
C GLY A 155 -27.10 10.95 -4.80
N ASP A 156 -28.04 10.18 -5.35
CA ASP A 156 -29.17 9.59 -4.62
C ASP A 156 -29.13 8.05 -4.56
N ASP A 157 -28.10 7.43 -5.13
CA ASP A 157 -27.92 5.99 -5.06
C ASP A 157 -27.44 5.49 -3.69
N PHE A 158 -27.44 4.16 -3.51
CA PHE A 158 -27.03 3.53 -2.26
C PHE A 158 -25.62 3.95 -1.81
N LEU A 159 -24.65 4.03 -2.73
CA LEU A 159 -23.28 4.40 -2.36
C LEU A 159 -23.15 5.88 -2.07
N ALA A 160 -23.88 6.72 -2.82
CA ALA A 160 -23.96 8.15 -2.55
C ALA A 160 -24.51 8.39 -1.14
N THR A 161 -25.56 7.68 -0.75
CA THR A 161 -26.14 7.74 0.61
C THR A 161 -25.13 7.28 1.67
N VAL A 162 -24.46 6.14 1.46
CA VAL A 162 -23.42 5.63 2.36
C VAL A 162 -22.30 6.67 2.55
N CYS A 163 -21.85 7.31 1.46
CA CYS A 163 -20.78 8.31 1.54
C CYS A 163 -21.27 9.58 2.26
N GLN A 164 -22.47 10.08 1.94
CA GLN A 164 -23.06 11.25 2.61
C GLN A 164 -23.17 11.04 4.13
N ASP A 165 -23.72 9.91 4.58
CA ASP A 165 -23.84 9.58 6.01
C ASP A 165 -22.47 9.44 6.67
N TRP A 166 -21.50 8.84 5.97
CA TRP A 166 -20.15 8.66 6.48
C TRP A 166 -19.41 9.99 6.65
N GLU A 167 -19.50 10.89 5.68
CA GLU A 167 -18.93 12.24 5.73
C GLU A 167 -19.59 13.05 6.86
N ASN A 168 -20.92 13.05 6.91
CA ASN A 168 -21.69 13.79 7.91
C ASN A 168 -21.37 13.35 9.34
N THR A 169 -21.09 12.05 9.56
CA THR A 169 -20.73 11.53 10.88
C THR A 169 -19.52 12.25 11.48
N LEU A 170 -18.48 12.55 10.69
CA LEU A 170 -17.33 13.31 11.18
C LEU A 170 -17.57 14.82 11.13
N LEU A 171 -18.15 15.33 10.03
CA LEU A 171 -18.31 16.77 9.82
C LEU A 171 -19.18 17.41 10.90
N THR A 172 -20.27 16.74 11.31
CA THR A 172 -21.19 17.23 12.36
C THR A 172 -20.69 17.00 13.79
N ALA A 173 -19.64 16.19 13.98
CA ALA A 173 -19.10 15.89 15.32
C ALA A 173 -18.60 17.15 16.04
N LYS A 174 -18.92 17.31 17.33
CA LYS A 174 -18.36 18.38 18.14
C LYS A 174 -16.97 17.99 18.65
N LEU A 175 -15.96 18.17 17.79
CA LEU A 175 -14.54 18.00 18.10
C LEU A 175 -13.88 19.37 17.94
N ASN A 176 -14.01 20.21 18.96
CA ASN A 176 -13.50 21.58 18.94
C ASN A 176 -11.99 21.56 18.65
N GLN A 177 -11.50 22.54 17.87
CA GLN A 177 -10.08 22.69 17.51
C GLN A 177 -9.47 21.57 16.62
N THR A 178 -10.19 20.47 16.37
CA THR A 178 -9.77 19.43 15.42
C THR A 178 -10.02 19.86 13.98
N GLN A 179 -8.96 19.91 13.17
CA GLN A 179 -9.10 20.04 11.72
C GLN A 179 -9.60 18.73 11.12
N LYS A 180 -10.72 18.77 10.41
CA LYS A 180 -11.35 17.58 9.81
C LYS A 180 -11.13 17.58 8.31
N TYR A 181 -10.75 16.43 7.77
CA TYR A 181 -10.59 16.22 6.34
C TYR A 181 -11.35 14.97 5.89
N ILE A 182 -12.08 15.11 4.80
CA ILE A 182 -12.79 14.04 4.11
C ILE A 182 -12.08 13.75 2.78
N LEU A 183 -11.77 12.48 2.54
CA LEU A 183 -11.09 12.03 1.33
C LEU A 183 -12.03 11.25 0.43
N ARG A 184 -12.54 11.86 -0.64
CA ARG A 184 -13.34 11.17 -1.67
C ARG A 184 -12.41 10.42 -2.61
N LEU A 185 -12.14 9.17 -2.25
CA LEU A 185 -11.22 8.27 -2.94
C LEU A 185 -11.76 7.84 -4.31
N GLY A 186 -10.95 8.02 -5.36
CA GLY A 186 -11.18 7.42 -6.68
C GLY A 186 -10.76 5.97 -6.78
N LEU A 187 -10.63 5.48 -8.02
CA LEU A 187 -10.09 4.16 -8.31
C LEU A 187 -8.59 4.11 -8.00
N VAL A 188 -8.22 3.60 -6.83
CA VAL A 188 -6.82 3.47 -6.42
C VAL A 188 -6.12 2.38 -7.25
N LEU A 189 -5.13 2.78 -8.03
CA LEU A 189 -4.34 1.90 -8.89
C LEU A 189 -3.11 1.38 -8.14
N SER A 190 -2.97 0.06 -8.08
CA SER A 190 -1.81 -0.63 -7.51
C SER A 190 -1.69 -2.05 -8.07
N GLU A 191 -0.46 -2.55 -8.20
CA GLU A 191 -0.20 -3.97 -8.47
C GLU A 191 -0.43 -4.87 -7.24
N LYS A 192 -0.34 -4.30 -6.03
CA LYS A 192 -0.40 -5.05 -4.75
C LYS A 192 -1.82 -5.42 -4.32
N GLY A 193 -2.84 -4.85 -4.97
CA GLY A 193 -4.25 -5.08 -4.63
C GLY A 193 -5.17 -4.07 -5.32
N GLY A 194 -6.43 -4.05 -4.90
CA GLY A 194 -7.42 -3.13 -5.46
C GLY A 194 -7.91 -3.55 -6.85
N ALA A 195 -8.46 -2.59 -7.60
CA ALA A 195 -9.13 -2.87 -8.87
C ALA A 195 -8.15 -3.28 -9.98
N LEU A 196 -7.01 -2.60 -10.11
CA LEU A 196 -6.01 -2.91 -11.13
C LEU A 196 -5.51 -4.35 -10.99
N ALA A 197 -5.10 -4.76 -9.78
CA ALA A 197 -4.65 -6.13 -9.52
C ALA A 197 -5.71 -7.20 -9.90
N LYS A 198 -7.01 -6.90 -9.71
CA LYS A 198 -8.13 -7.77 -10.13
C LYS A 198 -8.33 -7.80 -11.64
N MET A 199 -8.03 -6.71 -12.35
CA MET A 199 -8.14 -6.62 -13.82
C MET A 199 -6.95 -7.29 -14.53
N LEU A 200 -5.74 -7.21 -13.96
CA LEU A 200 -4.51 -7.66 -14.60
C LEU A 200 -4.54 -9.11 -15.14
N PRO A 201 -5.13 -10.11 -14.48
CA PRO A 201 -5.18 -11.48 -15.02
C PRO A 201 -5.84 -11.56 -16.41
N ALA A 202 -7.02 -10.96 -16.58
CA ALA A 202 -7.75 -10.96 -17.85
C ALA A 202 -6.99 -10.18 -18.94
N PHE A 203 -6.43 -9.03 -18.58
CA PHE A 203 -5.62 -8.24 -19.51
C PHE A 203 -4.33 -8.97 -19.93
N LYS A 204 -3.64 -9.63 -19.00
CA LYS A 204 -2.42 -10.42 -19.29
C LYS A 204 -2.70 -11.62 -20.18
N ALA A 205 -3.89 -12.21 -20.06
CA ALA A 205 -4.39 -13.30 -20.90
C ALA A 205 -4.88 -12.82 -22.28
N GLY A 206 -5.04 -11.51 -22.52
CA GLY A 206 -5.51 -10.98 -23.80
C GLY A 206 -7.00 -11.17 -24.05
N ILE A 207 -7.78 -11.46 -23.01
CA ILE A 207 -9.24 -11.68 -23.08
C ILE A 207 -10.05 -10.53 -22.47
N ALA A 208 -9.38 -9.44 -22.09
CA ALA A 208 -10.03 -8.25 -21.56
C ALA A 208 -10.58 -7.35 -22.67
N GLY A 209 -11.44 -6.42 -22.29
CA GLY A 209 -11.94 -5.37 -23.17
C GLY A 209 -12.81 -4.38 -22.40
N LYS A 210 -13.40 -3.44 -23.15
CA LYS A 210 -14.23 -2.37 -22.58
C LYS A 210 -15.47 -2.93 -21.90
N LEU A 211 -15.94 -2.26 -20.87
CA LEU A 211 -17.13 -2.61 -20.10
C LEU A 211 -18.34 -1.85 -20.65
N GLY A 212 -19.35 -2.57 -21.13
CA GLY A 212 -20.53 -1.95 -21.76
C GLY A 212 -20.17 -1.10 -22.99
N ALA A 213 -20.69 0.13 -23.06
CA ALA A 213 -20.37 1.07 -24.15
C ALA A 213 -18.90 1.53 -24.10
N GLY A 214 -18.32 1.60 -22.90
CA GLY A 214 -16.96 2.08 -22.64
C GLY A 214 -16.85 3.60 -22.51
N THR A 215 -17.98 4.33 -22.53
CA THR A 215 -18.01 5.81 -22.46
C THR A 215 -17.99 6.34 -21.03
N GLN A 216 -18.29 5.49 -20.04
CA GLN A 216 -18.32 5.91 -18.64
C GLN A 216 -16.93 6.35 -18.16
N TYR A 217 -16.88 7.48 -17.46
CA TYR A 217 -15.66 8.03 -16.88
C TYR A 217 -15.22 7.26 -15.65
N MET A 218 -13.92 6.95 -15.63
CA MET A 218 -13.19 6.32 -14.54
C MET A 218 -12.22 7.35 -13.96
N SER A 219 -12.55 7.88 -12.78
CA SER A 219 -11.65 8.74 -12.01
C SER A 219 -10.76 7.88 -11.12
N TRP A 220 -9.45 7.91 -11.38
CA TRP A 220 -8.46 7.01 -10.78
C TRP A 220 -7.38 7.81 -10.04
N ILE A 221 -6.61 7.15 -9.17
CA ILE A 221 -5.44 7.76 -8.51
C ILE A 221 -4.35 6.71 -8.34
N HIS A 222 -3.09 7.11 -8.52
CA HIS A 222 -1.97 6.24 -8.18
C HIS A 222 -1.84 6.08 -6.65
N LEU A 223 -1.55 4.88 -6.14
CA LEU A 223 -1.43 4.66 -4.69
C LEU A 223 -0.37 5.56 -4.03
N GLU A 224 0.71 5.86 -4.74
CA GLU A 224 1.75 6.80 -4.27
C GLU A 224 1.19 8.21 -4.10
N ASP A 225 0.45 8.73 -5.09
CA ASP A 225 -0.18 10.05 -4.99
C ASP A 225 -1.21 10.11 -3.87
N LEU A 226 -2.03 9.07 -3.70
CA LEU A 226 -3.00 9.03 -2.61
C LEU A 226 -2.31 9.12 -1.24
N THR A 227 -1.25 8.34 -1.02
CA THR A 227 -0.54 8.37 0.26
C THR A 227 0.24 9.68 0.46
N SER A 228 0.75 10.28 -0.63
CA SER A 228 1.35 11.62 -0.62
C SER A 228 0.34 12.71 -0.27
N GLN A 229 -0.88 12.64 -0.81
CA GLN A 229 -1.97 13.56 -0.49
C GLN A 229 -2.32 13.52 1.00
N ILE A 230 -2.40 12.33 1.60
CA ILE A 230 -2.65 12.19 3.05
C ILE A 230 -1.51 12.83 3.85
N LEU A 231 -0.26 12.56 3.48
CA LEU A 231 0.90 13.16 4.14
C LEU A 231 0.93 14.69 3.97
N PHE A 232 0.57 15.18 2.78
CA PHE A 232 0.44 16.60 2.48
C PHE A 232 -0.58 17.29 3.40
N LEU A 233 -1.75 16.67 3.65
CA LEU A 233 -2.75 17.21 4.59
C LEU A 233 -2.18 17.32 6.01
N MET A 234 -1.42 16.33 6.46
CA MET A 234 -0.78 16.32 7.79
C MET A 234 0.30 17.41 7.91
N GLN A 235 1.07 17.63 6.86
CA GLN A 235 2.21 18.54 6.84
C GLN A 235 1.86 19.98 6.49
N ASN A 236 0.79 20.23 5.73
CA ASN A 236 0.51 21.58 5.22
C ASN A 236 -0.76 22.20 5.78
N LYS A 237 -1.69 21.40 6.34
CA LYS A 237 -2.99 21.85 6.85
C LYS A 237 -3.71 22.81 5.87
N PRO A 238 -3.96 22.38 4.62
CA PRO A 238 -4.57 23.24 3.61
C PRO A 238 -5.96 23.73 4.01
N LYS A 239 -6.41 24.80 3.34
CA LYS A 239 -7.77 25.31 3.46
C LYS A 239 -8.77 24.32 2.86
N GLY A 240 -9.99 24.34 3.37
CA GLY A 240 -11.04 23.40 2.99
C GLY A 240 -11.05 22.14 3.86
N ASN A 241 -12.05 21.29 3.67
CA ASN A 241 -12.25 20.06 4.43
C ASN A 241 -12.70 18.86 3.58
N LEU A 242 -13.08 19.09 2.32
CA LEU A 242 -13.46 18.06 1.35
C LEU A 242 -12.40 17.99 0.27
N PHE A 243 -11.93 16.79 -0.06
CA PHE A 243 -10.87 16.59 -1.04
C PHE A 243 -11.18 15.41 -1.96
N ASN A 244 -11.18 15.64 -3.27
CA ASN A 244 -11.23 14.56 -4.25
C ASN A 244 -9.84 13.97 -4.44
N CYS A 245 -9.67 12.72 -4.00
CA CYS A 245 -8.44 11.96 -4.17
C CYS A 245 -8.45 11.22 -5.50
N VAL A 246 -8.33 12.00 -6.58
CA VAL A 246 -8.26 11.55 -7.97
C VAL A 246 -7.09 12.23 -8.69
N SER A 247 -6.57 11.59 -9.73
CA SER A 247 -5.66 12.20 -10.69
C SER A 247 -6.36 13.32 -11.47
N PRO A 248 -5.66 14.38 -11.92
CA PRO A 248 -6.25 15.47 -12.69
C PRO A 248 -6.75 15.07 -14.09
N SER A 249 -6.49 13.85 -14.54
CA SER A 249 -6.88 13.36 -15.87
C SER A 249 -7.81 12.14 -15.78
N PRO A 250 -9.12 12.34 -15.50
CA PRO A 250 -10.11 11.27 -15.60
C PRO A 250 -10.24 10.80 -17.06
N MET A 251 -10.51 9.51 -17.26
CA MET A 251 -10.58 8.91 -18.59
C MET A 251 -11.79 8.01 -18.72
N THR A 252 -12.29 7.83 -19.93
CA THR A 252 -13.35 6.85 -20.21
C THR A 252 -12.82 5.42 -20.03
N ASN A 253 -13.72 4.47 -19.78
CA ASN A 253 -13.38 3.06 -19.69
C ASN A 253 -12.69 2.53 -20.96
N ASN A 254 -13.09 3.02 -22.13
CA ASN A 254 -12.47 2.67 -23.41
C ASN A 254 -11.02 3.12 -23.48
N GLU A 255 -10.73 4.37 -23.09
CA GLU A 255 -9.36 4.90 -23.05
C GLU A 255 -8.52 4.14 -22.03
N PHE A 256 -9.03 3.94 -20.81
CA PHE A 256 -8.34 3.17 -19.78
C PHE A 256 -8.00 1.75 -20.26
N THR A 257 -8.96 1.07 -20.90
CA THR A 257 -8.78 -0.28 -21.45
C THR A 257 -7.69 -0.29 -22.51
N LYS A 258 -7.72 0.65 -23.45
CA LYS A 258 -6.70 0.76 -24.52
C LYS A 258 -5.32 1.03 -23.93
N SER A 259 -5.18 1.97 -23.01
CA SER A 259 -3.90 2.31 -22.37
C SER A 259 -3.33 1.12 -21.59
N LEU A 260 -4.16 0.39 -20.84
CA LEU A 260 -3.73 -0.82 -20.13
C LEU A 260 -3.33 -1.96 -21.08
N GLY A 261 -4.10 -2.20 -22.15
CA GLY A 261 -3.77 -3.18 -23.18
C GLY A 261 -2.45 -2.87 -23.88
N ALA A 262 -2.27 -1.62 -24.30
CA ALA A 262 -1.03 -1.13 -24.93
C ALA A 262 0.16 -1.31 -24.00
N GLN A 263 0.02 -0.95 -22.72
CA GLN A 263 1.08 -1.07 -21.74
C GLN A 263 1.49 -2.54 -21.51
N LEU A 264 0.56 -3.48 -21.55
CA LEU A 264 0.84 -4.91 -21.42
C LEU A 264 1.24 -5.59 -22.74
N LYS A 265 1.15 -4.88 -23.87
CA LYS A 265 1.27 -5.44 -25.23
C LYS A 265 0.31 -6.62 -25.42
N ARG A 266 -0.97 -6.39 -25.11
CA ARG A 266 -2.05 -7.40 -25.20
C ARG A 266 -3.27 -6.81 -25.92
N PRO A 267 -3.96 -7.62 -26.73
CA PRO A 267 -5.20 -7.18 -27.37
C PRO A 267 -6.29 -6.95 -26.33
N THR A 268 -7.23 -6.05 -26.65
CA THR A 268 -8.38 -5.72 -25.80
C THR A 268 -9.69 -5.80 -26.60
N PHE A 269 -9.85 -6.87 -27.37
CA PHE A 269 -10.92 -7.01 -28.37
C PHE A 269 -12.25 -7.53 -27.81
N PHE A 270 -12.27 -8.05 -26.59
CA PHE A 270 -13.45 -8.73 -26.04
C PHE A 270 -14.21 -7.79 -25.10
N PRO A 271 -15.17 -6.98 -25.59
CA PRO A 271 -15.98 -6.16 -24.70
C PRO A 271 -16.77 -7.05 -23.75
N ALA A 272 -16.92 -6.63 -22.50
CA ALA A 272 -17.81 -7.27 -21.54
C ALA A 272 -19.20 -6.62 -21.64
N PRO A 273 -20.22 -7.32 -22.20
CA PRO A 273 -21.54 -6.73 -22.37
C PRO A 273 -22.18 -6.36 -21.02
N LYS A 274 -22.99 -5.29 -21.01
CA LYS A 274 -23.71 -4.83 -19.81
C LYS A 274 -24.54 -5.94 -19.18
N LEU A 275 -25.19 -6.77 -20.00
CA LEU A 275 -26.00 -7.90 -19.53
C LEU A 275 -25.15 -8.93 -18.78
N LEU A 276 -23.98 -9.30 -19.32
CA LEU A 276 -23.05 -10.25 -18.67
C LEU A 276 -22.53 -9.70 -17.35
N LEU A 277 -22.23 -8.39 -17.28
CA LEU A 277 -21.81 -7.76 -16.04
C LEU A 277 -22.91 -7.77 -14.99
N LYS A 278 -24.16 -7.47 -15.39
CA LYS A 278 -25.33 -7.51 -14.50
C LYS A 278 -25.60 -8.93 -13.99
N THR A 279 -25.54 -9.95 -14.83
CA THR A 279 -25.78 -11.34 -14.40
C THR A 279 -24.64 -11.86 -13.51
N ALA A 280 -23.39 -11.52 -13.83
CA ALA A 280 -22.24 -11.97 -13.05
C ALA A 280 -22.07 -11.25 -11.70
N LEU A 281 -22.41 -9.96 -11.64
CA LEU A 281 -22.09 -9.09 -10.49
C LEU A 281 -23.32 -8.55 -9.75
N GLY A 282 -24.52 -8.69 -10.31
CA GLY A 282 -25.75 -8.13 -9.73
C GLY A 282 -25.69 -6.61 -9.64
N GLU A 283 -26.15 -6.05 -8.53
CA GLU A 283 -26.11 -4.60 -8.27
C GLU A 283 -24.69 -4.03 -8.25
N MET A 284 -23.68 -4.83 -7.89
CA MET A 284 -22.28 -4.40 -7.91
C MET A 284 -21.82 -4.00 -9.32
N SER A 285 -22.53 -4.42 -10.39
CA SER A 285 -22.26 -3.94 -11.74
C SER A 285 -22.42 -2.42 -11.89
N GLN A 286 -23.22 -1.77 -11.03
CA GLN A 286 -23.38 -0.32 -11.01
C GLN A 286 -22.05 0.39 -10.74
N LEU A 287 -21.17 -0.17 -9.90
CA LEU A 287 -19.82 0.37 -9.67
C LEU A 287 -18.97 0.45 -10.93
N LEU A 288 -19.11 -0.54 -11.82
CA LEU A 288 -18.30 -0.64 -13.04
C LEU A 288 -18.89 0.17 -14.20
N LEU A 289 -20.17 0.52 -14.10
CA LEU A 289 -20.94 1.18 -15.13
C LEU A 289 -21.26 2.64 -14.79
N ALA A 290 -21.06 3.07 -13.54
CA ALA A 290 -21.19 4.46 -13.13
C ALA A 290 -20.18 5.34 -13.86
N SER A 291 -20.62 6.53 -14.26
CA SER A 291 -19.76 7.54 -14.90
C SER A 291 -19.54 8.70 -13.95
N GLN A 292 -18.28 8.91 -13.57
CA GLN A 292 -17.87 9.92 -12.61
C GLN A 292 -16.60 10.62 -13.14
N LYS A 293 -16.76 11.80 -13.74
CA LYS A 293 -15.67 12.63 -14.23
C LYS A 293 -15.26 13.64 -13.14
N VAL A 294 -14.51 13.16 -12.15
CA VAL A 294 -14.17 13.90 -10.93
C VAL A 294 -12.80 14.56 -11.08
N LEU A 295 -12.69 15.80 -10.60
CA LEU A 295 -11.47 16.60 -10.63
C LEU A 295 -10.98 16.93 -9.20
N PRO A 296 -9.66 16.94 -8.95
CA PRO A 296 -9.07 17.23 -7.64
C PRO A 296 -8.84 18.75 -7.45
N LYS A 297 -9.91 19.56 -7.54
CA LYS A 297 -9.76 21.03 -7.58
C LYS A 297 -9.16 21.58 -6.28
N GLU A 298 -9.54 21.05 -5.13
CA GLU A 298 -9.05 21.54 -3.83
C GLU A 298 -7.56 21.20 -3.61
N PHE A 299 -7.09 20.02 -4.03
CA PHE A 299 -5.65 19.71 -3.96
C PHE A 299 -4.82 20.62 -4.86
N MET A 300 -5.25 20.83 -6.11
CA MET A 300 -4.55 21.72 -7.04
C MET A 300 -4.54 23.17 -6.55
N ALA A 301 -5.67 23.66 -6.01
CA ALA A 301 -5.76 25.01 -5.45
C ALA A 301 -4.85 25.23 -4.23
N ASN A 302 -4.53 24.16 -3.49
CA ASN A 302 -3.59 24.18 -2.37
C ASN A 302 -2.14 23.86 -2.79
N GLY A 303 -1.84 23.80 -4.10
CA GLY A 303 -0.47 23.63 -4.61
C GLY A 303 0.08 22.20 -4.51
N TYR A 304 -0.79 21.18 -4.39
CA TYR A 304 -0.35 19.79 -4.44
C TYR A 304 0.09 19.42 -5.86
N GLU A 305 1.31 18.90 -5.99
CA GLU A 305 1.86 18.39 -7.25
C GLU A 305 1.71 16.87 -7.35
N PHE A 306 1.14 16.41 -8.46
CA PHE A 306 0.95 14.98 -8.72
C PHE A 306 2.23 14.34 -9.28
N SER A 307 2.62 13.21 -8.71
CA SER A 307 3.71 12.39 -9.25
C SER A 307 3.31 11.65 -10.52
N TYR A 308 2.03 11.27 -10.64
CA TYR A 308 1.48 10.55 -11.79
C TYR A 308 0.20 11.22 -12.32
N PRO A 309 0.30 12.41 -12.94
CA PRO A 309 -0.85 13.14 -13.47
C PRO A 309 -1.53 12.46 -14.66
N SER A 310 -0.84 11.56 -15.38
CA SER A 310 -1.43 10.82 -16.52
C SER A 310 -1.44 9.31 -16.32
N LEU A 311 -2.41 8.63 -16.94
CA LEU A 311 -2.59 7.19 -16.79
C LEU A 311 -1.41 6.43 -17.39
N GLU A 312 -0.84 6.93 -18.49
CA GLU A 312 0.32 6.34 -19.15
C GLU A 312 1.52 6.32 -18.20
N GLN A 313 1.78 7.41 -17.46
CA GLN A 313 2.85 7.48 -16.48
C GLN A 313 2.60 6.51 -15.33
N ALA A 314 1.39 6.52 -14.77
CA ALA A 314 0.99 5.61 -13.70
C ALA A 314 1.15 4.13 -14.10
N LEU A 315 0.59 3.73 -15.25
CA LEU A 315 0.70 2.36 -15.76
C LEU A 315 2.13 2.01 -16.19
N SER A 316 2.91 2.99 -16.63
CA SER A 316 4.34 2.83 -16.93
C SER A 316 5.13 2.40 -15.71
N GLU A 317 4.94 3.12 -14.61
CA GLU A 317 5.58 2.81 -13.34
C GLU A 317 5.10 1.47 -12.78
N LEU A 318 3.78 1.33 -12.62
CA LEU A 318 3.15 0.14 -12.04
C LEU A 318 3.64 -1.11 -12.77
N LEU A 319 3.48 -1.17 -14.10
CA LEU A 319 3.71 -2.38 -14.89
C LEU A 319 5.15 -2.55 -15.39
N LYS A 320 6.09 -1.68 -14.95
CA LYS A 320 7.50 -1.69 -15.38
C LYS A 320 8.15 -3.06 -15.19
N LYS A 321 7.84 -3.72 -14.07
CA LYS A 321 8.45 -4.99 -13.66
C LYS A 321 7.78 -6.19 -14.31
N ASP A 322 6.46 -6.15 -14.46
CA ASP A 322 5.71 -7.14 -15.25
C ASP A 322 6.24 -7.22 -16.69
N LYS A 323 6.54 -6.07 -17.33
CA LYS A 323 7.19 -6.04 -18.67
C LYS A 323 8.53 -6.78 -18.71
N LYS A 324 9.29 -6.77 -17.62
CA LYS A 324 10.56 -7.49 -17.49
C LYS A 324 10.39 -8.94 -17.02
N GLY A 325 9.18 -9.36 -16.66
CA GLY A 325 8.90 -10.66 -16.02
C GLY A 325 9.49 -10.76 -14.61
N GLU A 326 9.65 -9.63 -13.92
CA GLU A 326 10.20 -9.54 -12.57
C GLU A 326 9.06 -9.56 -11.53
N LYS A 327 9.36 -10.08 -10.34
CA LYS A 327 8.47 -10.12 -9.17
C LYS A 327 9.14 -9.43 -7.99
N ASN A 328 8.34 -8.80 -7.13
CA ASN A 328 8.84 -8.21 -5.90
C ASN A 328 8.23 -8.83 -4.67
N LEU A 329 9.05 -8.90 -3.63
CA LEU A 329 8.63 -9.15 -2.27
C LEU A 329 9.32 -8.10 -1.40
N THR A 330 8.58 -7.52 -0.46
CA THR A 330 9.15 -6.61 0.52
C THR A 330 8.82 -7.10 1.92
N TYR A 331 9.85 -7.21 2.76
CA TYR A 331 9.74 -7.61 4.16
C TYR A 331 10.22 -6.48 5.07
N TYR A 332 9.64 -6.41 6.26
CA TYR A 332 9.90 -5.36 7.24
C TYR A 332 10.21 -6.01 8.58
N GLN A 333 11.16 -5.44 9.30
CA GLN A 333 11.47 -5.85 10.66
C GLN A 333 11.97 -4.66 11.45
N TRP A 334 11.45 -4.47 12.66
CA TRP A 334 11.98 -3.48 13.58
C TRP A 334 12.84 -4.14 14.65
N ILE A 335 13.95 -3.51 14.98
CA ILE A 335 14.89 -3.92 16.02
C ILE A 335 15.09 -2.72 16.94
N ASP A 336 15.03 -2.93 18.25
CA ASP A 336 15.14 -1.88 19.28
C ASP A 336 16.59 -1.42 19.52
N LYS A 337 17.34 -1.23 18.43
CA LYS A 337 18.75 -0.83 18.39
C LYS A 337 18.97 0.14 17.22
N PRO A 338 19.85 1.13 17.36
CA PRO A 338 20.12 2.09 16.30
C PRO A 338 20.82 1.42 15.09
N PRO A 339 20.77 2.00 13.88
CA PRO A 339 21.35 1.37 12.70
C PRO A 339 22.82 1.02 12.84
N GLN A 340 23.59 1.79 13.59
CA GLN A 340 25.01 1.57 13.86
C GLN A 340 25.30 0.29 14.65
N GLU A 341 24.34 -0.19 15.46
CA GLU A 341 24.44 -1.46 16.17
C GLU A 341 23.88 -2.63 15.33
N VAL A 342 22.92 -2.36 14.46
CA VAL A 342 22.22 -3.38 13.68
C VAL A 342 22.96 -3.71 12.38
N PHE A 343 23.37 -2.69 11.63
CA PHE A 343 24.00 -2.81 10.31
C PHE A 343 25.27 -3.69 10.31
N PRO A 344 26.19 -3.58 11.28
CA PRO A 344 27.40 -4.42 11.32
C PRO A 344 27.10 -5.92 11.28
N PHE A 345 26.00 -6.35 11.90
CA PHE A 345 25.57 -7.75 11.88
C PHE A 345 25.25 -8.22 10.45
N PHE A 346 24.59 -7.37 9.64
CA PHE A 346 24.20 -7.70 8.27
C PHE A 346 25.35 -7.55 7.27
N SER A 347 26.30 -6.64 7.53
CA SER A 347 27.50 -6.48 6.70
C SER A 347 28.60 -7.49 7.02
N GLU A 348 28.41 -8.36 7.99
CA GLU A 348 29.32 -9.47 8.28
C GLU A 348 28.83 -10.75 7.61
N ALA A 349 29.61 -11.23 6.64
CA ALA A 349 29.18 -12.35 5.80
C ALA A 349 28.86 -13.59 6.63
N SER A 350 29.66 -13.91 7.66
CA SER A 350 29.45 -15.11 8.48
C SER A 350 28.08 -15.16 9.17
N ASN A 351 27.47 -14.00 9.45
CA ASN A 351 26.15 -13.93 10.09
C ASN A 351 25.00 -14.32 9.16
N LEU A 352 25.22 -14.30 7.84
CA LEU A 352 24.21 -14.70 6.86
C LEU A 352 23.78 -16.16 7.05
N GLU A 353 24.69 -17.05 7.44
CA GLU A 353 24.36 -18.44 7.76
C GLU A 353 23.40 -18.51 8.95
N THR A 354 23.65 -17.74 10.01
CA THR A 354 22.85 -17.71 11.24
C THR A 354 21.39 -17.33 10.97
N ILE A 355 21.15 -16.40 10.05
CA ILE A 355 19.80 -15.92 9.71
C ILE A 355 19.15 -16.67 8.53
N THR A 356 19.77 -17.75 8.06
CA THR A 356 19.25 -18.58 6.97
C THR A 356 18.76 -19.93 7.52
N PRO A 357 17.57 -20.42 7.13
CA PRO A 357 17.05 -21.70 7.63
C PRO A 357 17.96 -22.90 7.35
N ASP A 358 18.06 -23.83 8.30
CA ASP A 358 18.87 -25.04 8.20
C ASP A 358 18.52 -25.94 7.01
N PHE A 359 17.24 -25.97 6.60
CA PHE A 359 16.79 -26.79 5.47
C PHE A 359 17.45 -26.39 4.13
N LEU A 360 17.97 -25.16 4.03
CA LEU A 360 18.73 -24.70 2.87
C LEU A 360 20.18 -25.20 2.89
N GLY A 361 20.70 -25.72 4.01
CA GLY A 361 22.10 -26.11 4.13
C GLY A 361 23.07 -25.02 3.64
N PHE A 362 22.72 -23.76 3.89
CA PHE A 362 23.39 -22.60 3.34
C PHE A 362 24.78 -22.44 3.96
N LYS A 363 25.80 -22.31 3.11
CA LYS A 363 27.19 -22.13 3.54
C LYS A 363 27.92 -21.16 2.63
N ILE A 364 28.69 -20.26 3.22
CA ILE A 364 29.60 -19.37 2.52
C ILE A 364 30.88 -20.15 2.20
N LEU A 365 31.31 -20.07 0.94
CA LEU A 365 32.51 -20.74 0.46
C LEU A 365 33.72 -19.80 0.52
N ASN A 366 33.55 -18.57 0.03
CA ASN A 366 34.56 -17.51 0.09
C ASN A 366 33.95 -16.15 -0.25
N LYS A 367 34.70 -15.08 0.05
CA LYS A 367 34.44 -13.69 -0.33
C LYS A 367 35.70 -13.05 -0.90
N SER A 368 35.54 -12.15 -1.88
CA SER A 368 36.68 -11.51 -2.57
C SER A 368 37.35 -10.39 -1.77
N THR A 369 36.75 -9.94 -0.67
CA THR A 369 37.22 -8.80 0.14
C THR A 369 37.24 -9.16 1.62
N ALA A 370 38.01 -8.42 2.43
CA ALA A 370 38.05 -8.59 3.88
C ALA A 370 36.75 -8.15 4.57
N SER A 371 36.13 -7.07 4.11
CA SER A 371 34.81 -6.59 4.55
C SER A 371 33.87 -6.40 3.37
N ILE A 372 32.56 -6.54 3.61
CA ILE A 372 31.54 -6.30 2.59
C ILE A 372 31.56 -4.82 2.19
N LYS A 373 31.68 -4.57 0.89
CA LYS A 373 31.65 -3.25 0.23
C LYS A 373 31.23 -3.41 -1.23
N THR A 374 30.95 -2.30 -1.92
CA THR A 374 30.68 -2.32 -3.37
C THR A 374 31.76 -3.10 -4.14
N GLY A 375 31.33 -3.97 -5.05
CA GLY A 375 32.17 -4.88 -5.84
C GLY A 375 32.59 -6.18 -5.10
N THR A 376 32.18 -6.37 -3.85
CA THR A 376 32.44 -7.62 -3.12
C THR A 376 31.68 -8.77 -3.77
N ILE A 377 32.40 -9.83 -4.13
CA ILE A 377 31.84 -11.08 -4.66
C ILE A 377 31.78 -12.10 -3.54
N ILE A 378 30.65 -12.77 -3.40
CA ILE A 378 30.46 -13.83 -2.41
C ILE A 378 29.95 -15.09 -3.10
N ASN A 379 30.56 -16.22 -2.75
CA ASN A 379 30.17 -17.53 -3.27
C ASN A 379 29.54 -18.38 -2.15
N TYR A 380 28.39 -18.97 -2.43
CA TYR A 380 27.61 -19.80 -1.52
C TYR A 380 27.36 -21.19 -2.09
N LYS A 381 27.09 -22.15 -1.21
CA LYS A 381 26.37 -23.39 -1.52
C LYS A 381 25.06 -23.44 -0.72
N LEU A 382 24.02 -23.98 -1.32
CA LEU A 382 22.72 -24.19 -0.69
C LEU A 382 22.01 -25.40 -1.30
N LYS A 383 20.88 -25.80 -0.72
CA LYS A 383 19.96 -26.82 -1.20
C LYS A 383 18.58 -26.19 -1.39
N LEU A 384 18.01 -26.28 -2.58
CA LEU A 384 16.61 -25.94 -2.83
C LEU A 384 15.84 -27.22 -3.08
N HIS A 385 14.85 -27.52 -2.23
CA HIS A 385 14.11 -28.80 -2.23
C HIS A 385 15.03 -30.03 -2.30
N GLY A 386 16.13 -30.02 -1.54
CA GLY A 386 17.11 -31.10 -1.51
C GLY A 386 18.16 -31.08 -2.63
N ILE A 387 17.97 -30.28 -3.68
CA ILE A 387 18.90 -30.20 -4.82
C ILE A 387 20.05 -29.24 -4.47
N PRO A 388 21.32 -29.70 -4.48
CA PRO A 388 22.48 -28.87 -4.17
C PRO A 388 22.77 -27.89 -5.31
N LEU A 389 23.02 -26.63 -4.95
CA LEU A 389 23.23 -25.52 -5.87
C LEU A 389 24.38 -24.64 -5.39
N LYS A 390 25.05 -23.99 -6.34
CA LYS A 390 26.01 -22.92 -6.08
C LYS A 390 25.36 -21.58 -6.45
N TRP A 391 25.66 -20.56 -5.67
CA TRP A 391 25.16 -19.21 -5.89
C TRP A 391 26.31 -18.22 -5.74
N LYS A 392 26.49 -17.36 -6.74
CA LYS A 392 27.47 -16.28 -6.76
C LYS A 392 26.73 -14.94 -6.83
N THR A 393 27.03 -14.05 -5.90
CA THR A 393 26.49 -12.69 -5.83
C THR A 393 27.60 -11.65 -5.84
N GLU A 394 27.20 -10.41 -6.10
CA GLU A 394 28.01 -9.20 -6.00
C GLU A 394 27.23 -8.12 -5.27
N ILE A 395 27.93 -7.35 -4.43
CA ILE A 395 27.40 -6.14 -3.83
C ILE A 395 27.48 -4.99 -4.83
N LEU A 396 26.35 -4.58 -5.39
CA LEU A 396 26.29 -3.52 -6.40
C LEU A 396 26.46 -2.13 -5.79
N ASP A 397 25.97 -1.95 -4.57
CA ASP A 397 26.02 -0.67 -3.87
C ASP A 397 26.01 -0.92 -2.37
N PHE A 398 26.67 -0.04 -1.63
CA PHE A 398 26.89 -0.14 -0.21
C PHE A 398 27.05 1.25 0.39
N GLN A 399 26.12 1.60 1.27
CA GLN A 399 26.19 2.81 2.08
C GLN A 399 26.07 2.42 3.55
N GLN A 400 27.16 2.62 4.29
CA GLN A 400 27.28 2.31 5.72
C GLN A 400 26.06 2.81 6.50
N ASP A 401 25.51 1.95 7.36
CA ASP A 401 24.35 2.17 8.24
C ASP A 401 23.04 2.54 7.54
N LYS A 402 23.01 2.55 6.20
CA LYS A 402 21.83 2.95 5.42
C LYS A 402 21.30 1.84 4.54
N PHE A 403 22.13 1.29 3.66
CA PHE A 403 21.69 0.19 2.80
C PHE A 403 22.86 -0.54 2.13
N PHE A 404 22.57 -1.74 1.61
CA PHE A 404 23.41 -2.38 0.60
C PHE A 404 22.54 -3.21 -0.35
N ILE A 405 23.07 -3.50 -1.54
CA ILE A 405 22.35 -4.21 -2.60
C ILE A 405 23.17 -5.42 -3.04
N ASP A 406 22.64 -6.62 -2.83
CA ASP A 406 23.20 -7.84 -3.40
C ASP A 406 22.49 -8.22 -4.70
N ASN A 407 23.29 -8.56 -5.71
CA ASN A 407 22.83 -9.00 -7.02
C ASN A 407 23.41 -10.36 -7.35
N GLN A 408 22.57 -11.27 -7.83
CA GLN A 408 23.02 -12.54 -8.35
C GLN A 408 23.77 -12.35 -9.68
N ILE A 409 25.00 -12.86 -9.73
CA ILE A 409 25.76 -13.08 -10.97
C ILE A 409 25.37 -14.43 -11.57
N LYS A 410 25.37 -15.49 -10.76
CA LYS A 410 25.05 -16.87 -11.20
C LYS A 410 24.35 -17.62 -10.07
N GLY A 411 23.22 -18.25 -10.34
CA GLY A 411 22.46 -18.94 -9.29
C GLY A 411 21.12 -19.50 -9.79
N PRO A 412 20.21 -19.85 -8.86
CA PRO A 412 18.95 -20.52 -9.18
C PRO A 412 17.94 -19.66 -9.94
N TYR A 413 18.09 -18.33 -9.88
CA TYR A 413 17.17 -17.41 -10.53
C TYR A 413 17.70 -16.93 -11.89
N LYS A 414 16.84 -16.37 -12.75
CA LYS A 414 17.31 -15.59 -13.91
C LYS A 414 17.76 -14.19 -13.50
N LYS A 415 17.17 -13.67 -12.42
CA LYS A 415 17.56 -12.43 -11.75
C LYS A 415 17.23 -12.58 -10.27
N TRP A 416 18.14 -12.13 -9.43
CA TRP A 416 17.87 -11.89 -8.02
C TRP A 416 18.63 -10.64 -7.63
N LEU A 417 17.89 -9.64 -7.16
CA LEU A 417 18.40 -8.38 -6.66
C LEU A 417 17.72 -8.15 -5.33
N HIS A 418 18.49 -7.93 -4.28
CA HIS A 418 17.95 -7.75 -2.95
C HIS A 418 18.61 -6.53 -2.32
N LYS A 419 17.77 -5.58 -1.92
CA LYS A 419 18.20 -4.36 -1.24
C LYS A 419 17.82 -4.47 0.22
N HIS A 420 18.82 -4.35 1.07
CA HIS A 420 18.66 -4.23 2.51
C HIS A 420 18.73 -2.75 2.87
N SER A 421 17.67 -2.17 3.44
CA SER A 421 17.65 -0.78 3.91
C SER A 421 17.46 -0.73 5.42
N PHE A 422 18.14 0.21 6.08
CA PHE A 422 18.17 0.40 7.52
C PHE A 422 17.73 1.83 7.80
N VAL A 423 16.48 1.99 8.21
CA VAL A 423 15.85 3.29 8.43
C VAL A 423 15.75 3.53 9.93
N PRO A 424 16.33 4.61 10.49
CA PRO A 424 16.06 5.01 11.86
C PRO A 424 14.55 5.17 12.07
N TYR A 425 13.98 4.49 13.06
CA TYR A 425 12.56 4.61 13.38
C TYR A 425 12.33 4.45 14.88
N ARG A 426 11.76 5.49 15.50
CA ARG A 426 11.69 5.65 16.96
C ARG A 426 13.12 5.61 17.54
N LYS A 427 13.37 4.78 18.55
CA LYS A 427 14.71 4.53 19.11
C LYS A 427 15.47 3.38 18.43
N GLY A 428 14.90 2.76 17.41
CA GLY A 428 15.40 1.54 16.79
C GLY A 428 15.64 1.66 15.29
N THR A 429 15.78 0.51 14.64
CA THR A 429 16.01 0.38 13.21
C THR A 429 14.87 -0.38 12.56
N LEU A 430 14.24 0.22 11.57
CA LEU A 430 13.38 -0.46 10.62
C LEU A 430 14.23 -0.99 9.46
N ILE A 431 14.37 -2.31 9.42
CA ILE A 431 14.97 -3.04 8.30
C ILE A 431 13.89 -3.25 7.23
N ILE A 432 14.20 -2.88 6.00
CA ILE A 432 13.36 -3.09 4.82
C ILE A 432 14.15 -3.90 3.81
N ASP A 433 13.65 -5.09 3.50
CA ASP A 433 14.25 -6.02 2.54
C ASP A 433 13.40 -6.04 1.26
N ASP A 434 13.91 -5.41 0.20
CA ASP A 434 13.27 -5.36 -1.12
C ASP A 434 13.91 -6.38 -2.06
N ILE A 435 13.20 -7.44 -2.38
CA ILE A 435 13.66 -8.51 -3.26
C ILE A 435 12.99 -8.35 -4.61
N THR A 436 13.78 -8.20 -5.67
CA THR A 436 13.34 -8.28 -7.07
C THR A 436 13.92 -9.54 -7.70
N TYR A 437 13.07 -10.48 -8.10
CA TYR A 437 13.51 -11.74 -8.70
C TYR A 437 12.80 -12.07 -10.01
N LYS A 438 13.45 -12.91 -10.84
CA LYS A 438 12.90 -13.46 -12.07
C LYS A 438 13.20 -14.94 -12.14
N LEU A 439 12.18 -15.75 -12.43
CA LEU A 439 12.34 -17.20 -12.53
C LEU A 439 13.00 -17.61 -13.86
N PRO A 440 13.75 -18.72 -13.88
CA PRO A 440 14.18 -19.34 -15.13
C PRO A 440 12.96 -19.87 -15.93
N LEU A 441 13.18 -20.24 -17.20
CA LEU A 441 12.14 -20.82 -18.09
C LEU A 441 10.91 -19.93 -18.38
N GLY A 442 10.97 -18.64 -18.08
CA GLY A 442 9.95 -17.66 -18.49
C GLY A 442 8.55 -17.98 -17.95
N LYS A 443 7.53 -17.91 -18.82
CA LYS A 443 6.13 -18.11 -18.43
C LYS A 443 5.85 -19.50 -17.84
N ILE A 444 6.56 -20.53 -18.30
CA ILE A 444 6.43 -21.91 -17.82
C ILE A 444 6.92 -22.00 -16.37
N GLY A 445 8.10 -21.42 -16.08
CA GLY A 445 8.62 -21.35 -14.71
C GLY A 445 7.66 -20.59 -13.76
N HIS A 446 7.03 -19.52 -14.22
CA HIS A 446 6.03 -18.80 -13.43
C HIS A 446 4.76 -19.60 -13.15
N LEU A 447 4.25 -20.35 -14.13
CA LEU A 447 3.01 -21.12 -13.99
C LEU A 447 3.17 -22.29 -12.99
N PHE A 448 4.32 -22.98 -13.03
CA PHE A 448 4.55 -24.18 -12.22
C PHE A 448 5.31 -23.92 -10.91
N ALA A 449 6.28 -23.00 -10.89
CA ALA A 449 7.15 -22.78 -9.73
C ALA A 449 6.92 -21.45 -8.99
N GLY A 450 6.17 -20.50 -9.58
CA GLY A 450 6.04 -19.14 -9.02
C GLY A 450 5.42 -19.09 -7.63
N HIS A 451 4.40 -19.91 -7.39
CA HIS A 451 3.76 -20.02 -6.07
C HIS A 451 4.66 -20.66 -5.02
N PHE A 452 5.46 -21.66 -5.42
CA PHE A 452 6.39 -22.34 -4.51
C PHE A 452 7.52 -21.41 -4.08
N VAL A 453 8.14 -20.68 -5.03
CA VAL A 453 9.21 -19.73 -4.72
C VAL A 453 8.74 -18.64 -3.76
N ALA A 454 7.55 -18.06 -3.97
CA ALA A 454 7.03 -17.04 -3.07
C ALA A 454 6.83 -17.59 -1.64
N LYS A 455 6.35 -18.83 -1.51
CA LYS A 455 6.21 -19.51 -0.21
C LYS A 455 7.55 -19.80 0.44
N ASP A 456 8.55 -20.25 -0.32
CA ASP A 456 9.87 -20.54 0.23
C ASP A 456 10.58 -19.27 0.70
N VAL A 457 10.53 -18.19 -0.09
CA VAL A 457 11.05 -16.88 0.33
C VAL A 457 10.32 -16.41 1.59
N GLN A 458 8.99 -16.55 1.66
CA GLN A 458 8.24 -16.22 2.88
C GLN A 458 8.72 -17.02 4.10
N LYS A 459 8.97 -18.34 3.97
CA LYS A 459 9.51 -19.17 5.05
C LYS A 459 10.89 -18.68 5.50
N ILE A 460 11.78 -18.36 4.55
CA ILE A 460 13.13 -17.85 4.82
C ILE A 460 13.04 -16.55 5.63
N PHE A 461 12.22 -15.60 5.20
CA PHE A 461 12.09 -14.31 5.88
C PHE A 461 11.39 -14.41 7.23
N THR A 462 10.43 -15.34 7.38
CA THR A 462 9.80 -15.63 8.68
C THR A 462 10.83 -16.18 9.67
N PHE A 463 11.69 -17.11 9.24
CA PHE A 463 12.80 -17.62 10.05
C PHE A 463 13.77 -16.50 10.41
N ARG A 464 14.23 -15.73 9.42
CA ARG A 464 15.14 -14.59 9.61
C ARG A 464 14.59 -13.61 10.64
N GLN A 465 13.30 -13.25 10.55
CA GLN A 465 12.65 -12.36 11.52
C GLN A 465 12.70 -12.93 12.95
N ASN A 466 12.37 -14.21 13.12
CA ASN A 466 12.40 -14.87 14.42
C ASN A 466 13.82 -14.99 14.99
N THR A 467 14.82 -15.25 14.15
CA THR A 467 16.22 -15.34 14.58
C THR A 467 16.76 -13.96 14.97
N LEU A 468 16.51 -12.93 14.18
CA LEU A 468 16.95 -11.57 14.47
C LEU A 468 16.34 -11.04 15.78
N LYS A 469 15.08 -11.40 16.09
CA LYS A 469 14.48 -11.11 17.41
C LYS A 469 15.21 -11.76 18.58
N LYS A 470 15.94 -12.87 18.37
CA LYS A 470 16.75 -13.54 19.41
C LYS A 470 18.15 -12.95 19.49
N VAL A 471 18.73 -12.60 18.35
CA VAL A 471 20.10 -12.02 18.25
C VAL A 471 20.19 -10.66 18.92
N PHE A 472 19.18 -9.81 18.73
CA PHE A 472 19.15 -8.42 19.22
C PHE A 472 18.28 -8.22 20.46
N LYS A 473 18.04 -9.30 21.22
CA LYS A 473 17.15 -9.29 22.38
C LYS A 473 17.82 -8.78 23.64
#